data_AF-A0AA39NAH7-F1
#
_entry.id   AF-A0AA39NAH7-F1
#
_cell.length_a   1.000
_cell.length_b   1.000
_cell.length_c   1.000
_cell.angle_alpha   90.00
_cell.angle_beta   90.00
_cell.angle_gamma   90.00
#
_symmetry.space_group_name_H-M   'P 1'
#
loop_
_entity.id
_entity.type
_entity.pdbx_description
1 polymer ?
#
loop_
_entity_poly.entity_id
_entity_poly.type
_entity_poly.pdbx_seq_one_letter_code
_entity_poly.pdbx_strand_id
1 'polypeptide(L)'
;MSFHYGNMNGAFWAMEGVRSAVNATQNRPLRSASTDVFVRLLEVAFICEDDALSHSVQSQWLCRLFRGELSPLPAIEMGSKEPSRLEHLLSHAYYVHMVALDPLLSAGQSIQAKSPLSGIQNLHVFCGYYSLSTFIAKIRECPPPFRRGKGCTSHVDCEKVWKAGWAIAMSNSIVGSEVDILGRLRRVVLQLGRDQLLPLAMFHECRINALGSVTKLRATVSKQLNHHFDL
;
A
#
# COMPACT_ATOMS: atom_id res chain seq x y z
N MET A 1 -20.36 25.68 42.45
CA MET A 1 -20.12 26.03 41.04
C MET A 1 -18.73 25.54 40.69
N SER A 2 -18.64 24.43 39.96
CA SER A 2 -17.37 23.75 39.67
C SER A 2 -16.67 24.39 38.48
N PHE A 3 -15.35 24.61 38.62
CA PHE A 3 -14.46 25.19 37.62
C PHE A 3 -14.32 24.29 36.38
N HIS A 4 -15.23 24.39 35.41
CA HIS A 4 -15.14 23.66 34.13
C HIS A 4 -14.72 24.54 32.93
N TYR A 5 -14.53 25.85 33.12
CA TYR A 5 -14.32 26.78 32.00
C TYR A 5 -12.85 26.98 31.57
N GLY A 6 -11.85 26.52 32.32
CA GLY A 6 -10.43 26.74 32.01
C GLY A 6 -9.74 25.63 31.19
N ASN A 7 -10.21 24.39 31.32
CA ASN A 7 -9.48 23.22 30.80
C ASN A 7 -9.84 22.87 29.33
N MET A 8 -11.07 23.21 28.89
CA MET A 8 -11.51 22.93 27.52
C MET A 8 -10.76 23.75 26.46
N ASN A 9 -10.35 24.98 26.80
CA ASN A 9 -9.58 25.81 25.89
C ASN A 9 -8.16 25.24 25.68
N GLY A 10 -7.49 24.80 26.75
CA GLY A 10 -6.12 24.27 26.67
C GLY A 10 -6.02 23.00 25.81
N ALA A 11 -6.92 22.04 26.02
CA ALA A 11 -6.94 20.80 25.23
C ALA A 11 -7.23 21.07 23.75
N PHE A 12 -8.16 21.99 23.45
CA PHE A 12 -8.46 22.39 22.08
C PHE A 12 -7.25 23.00 21.36
N TRP A 13 -6.57 23.98 21.99
CA TRP A 13 -5.37 24.61 21.42
C TRP A 13 -4.23 23.61 21.25
N ALA A 14 -4.05 22.68 22.19
CA ALA A 14 -3.05 21.64 22.08
C ALA A 14 -3.32 20.70 20.90
N MET A 15 -4.57 20.25 20.72
CA MET A 15 -4.94 19.39 19.59
C MET A 15 -4.82 20.11 18.25
N GLU A 16 -5.14 21.40 18.19
CA GLU A 16 -4.93 22.19 16.98
C GLU A 16 -3.43 22.32 16.63
N GLY A 17 -2.58 22.51 17.65
CA GLY A 17 -1.13 22.46 17.48
C GLY A 17 -0.64 21.11 16.96
N VAL A 18 -1.15 20.00 17.50
CA VAL A 18 -0.83 18.63 17.04
C VAL A 18 -1.26 18.44 15.58
N ARG A 19 -2.50 18.78 15.22
CA ARG A 19 -2.98 18.69 13.83
C ARG A 19 -2.11 19.50 12.89
N SER A 20 -1.81 20.74 13.26
CA SER A 20 -0.96 21.63 12.47
C SER A 20 0.44 21.05 12.27
N ALA A 21 1.05 20.49 13.31
CA ALA A 21 2.36 19.85 13.22
C ALA A 21 2.35 18.58 12.36
N VAL A 22 1.34 17.72 12.51
CA VAL A 22 1.19 16.49 11.71
C VAL A 22 0.95 16.82 10.23
N ASN A 23 0.14 17.84 9.95
CA ASN A 23 -0.22 18.24 8.58
C ASN A 23 0.72 19.29 7.99
N ALA A 24 1.78 19.68 8.71
CA ALA A 24 2.70 20.71 8.28
C ALA A 24 3.37 20.34 6.95
N THR A 25 3.29 21.24 5.96
CA THR A 25 3.94 21.05 4.67
C THR A 25 5.44 21.36 4.73
N GLN A 26 5.82 22.29 5.60
CA GLN A 26 7.18 22.70 5.94
C GLN A 26 7.65 21.97 7.21
N ASN A 27 8.95 21.64 7.31
CA ASN A 27 9.58 20.98 8.46
C ASN A 27 8.99 19.63 8.93
N ARG A 28 8.00 19.05 8.21
CA ARG A 28 7.43 17.69 8.30
C ARG A 28 7.99 16.82 9.44
N PRO A 29 7.57 17.04 10.70
CA PRO A 29 8.22 16.45 11.86
C PRO A 29 8.16 14.91 11.88
N LEU A 30 7.10 14.34 11.30
CA LEU A 30 6.94 12.88 11.21
C LEU A 30 7.86 12.20 10.20
N ARG A 31 8.54 12.96 9.35
CA ARG A 31 9.50 12.41 8.38
C ARG A 31 10.67 11.71 9.06
N SER A 32 11.11 12.20 10.22
CA SER A 32 12.24 11.65 10.99
C SER A 32 11.83 11.12 12.36
N ALA A 33 10.53 11.08 12.67
CA ALA A 33 10.05 10.64 13.97
C ALA A 33 10.33 9.15 14.26
N SER A 34 10.41 8.74 15.52
CA SER A 34 10.46 7.32 15.86
C SER A 34 9.09 6.67 15.70
N THR A 35 9.06 5.33 15.68
CA THR A 35 7.79 4.59 15.74
C THR A 35 6.95 4.96 16.96
N ASP A 36 7.58 5.21 18.11
CA ASP A 36 6.87 5.58 19.35
C ASP A 36 6.06 6.87 19.21
N VAL A 37 6.55 7.82 18.40
CA VAL A 37 5.82 9.06 18.12
C VAL A 37 4.53 8.76 17.34
N PHE A 38 4.58 7.87 16.35
CA PHE A 38 3.39 7.48 15.60
C PHE A 38 2.36 6.77 16.50
N VAL A 39 2.83 5.84 17.36
CA VAL A 39 1.97 5.15 18.33
C VAL A 39 1.29 6.16 19.25
N ARG A 40 2.05 7.06 19.88
CA ARG A 40 1.48 8.08 20.78
C ARG A 40 0.50 9.01 20.09
N LEU A 41 0.78 9.41 18.85
CA LEU A 41 -0.13 10.27 18.10
C LEU A 41 -1.45 9.56 17.76
N LEU A 42 -1.40 8.26 17.44
CA LEU A 42 -2.62 7.46 17.25
C LEU A 42 -3.39 7.29 18.56
N GLU A 43 -2.71 7.02 19.68
CA GLU A 43 -3.36 6.96 21.00
C GLU A 43 -4.05 8.29 21.35
N VAL A 44 -3.41 9.42 21.09
CA VAL A 44 -4.00 10.75 21.29
C VAL A 44 -5.20 10.96 20.36
N ALA A 45 -5.06 10.63 19.06
CA ALA A 45 -6.17 10.70 18.11
C ALA A 45 -7.35 9.81 18.55
N PHE A 46 -7.06 8.68 19.20
CA PHE A 46 -8.05 7.75 19.68
C PHE A 46 -8.81 8.25 20.89
N ILE A 47 -8.09 8.81 21.87
CA ILE A 47 -8.67 9.43 23.07
C ILE A 47 -9.53 10.65 22.70
N CYS A 48 -9.11 11.41 21.69
CA CYS A 48 -9.82 12.62 21.25
C CYS A 48 -10.86 12.37 20.15
N GLU A 49 -11.09 11.11 19.74
CA GLU A 49 -12.01 10.74 18.64
C GLU A 49 -11.75 11.54 17.35
N ASP A 50 -10.47 11.80 17.05
CA ASP A 50 -10.05 12.59 15.90
C ASP A 50 -9.62 11.69 14.73
N ASP A 51 -10.61 11.29 13.93
CA ASP A 51 -10.38 10.41 12.77
C ASP A 51 -9.51 11.08 11.69
N ALA A 52 -9.59 12.40 11.53
CA ALA A 52 -8.79 13.12 10.56
C ALA A 52 -7.30 13.10 10.94
N LEU A 53 -6.99 13.28 12.23
CA LEU A 53 -5.64 13.14 12.75
C LEU A 53 -5.17 11.68 12.61
N SER A 54 -5.99 10.72 13.01
CA SER A 54 -5.69 9.29 12.86
C SER A 54 -5.31 8.92 11.42
N HIS A 55 -6.14 9.30 10.44
CA HIS A 55 -5.87 9.06 9.03
C HIS A 55 -4.57 9.72 8.55
N SER A 56 -4.29 10.94 9.00
CA SER A 56 -3.07 11.68 8.64
C SER A 56 -1.81 11.01 9.19
N VAL A 57 -1.86 10.53 10.44
CA VAL A 57 -0.77 9.80 11.08
C VAL A 57 -0.56 8.44 10.40
N GLN A 58 -1.63 7.67 10.15
CA GLN A 58 -1.59 6.40 9.42
C GLN A 58 -0.97 6.57 8.03
N SER A 59 -1.40 7.56 7.26
CA SER A 59 -0.88 7.83 5.91
C SER A 59 0.63 8.09 5.90
N GLN A 60 1.11 8.88 6.87
CA GLN A 60 2.53 9.19 7.01
C GLN A 60 3.34 7.98 7.49
N TRP A 61 2.78 7.16 8.40
CA TRP A 61 3.41 5.92 8.83
C TRP A 61 3.56 4.96 7.65
N LEU A 62 2.50 4.74 6.87
CA LEU A 62 2.50 3.90 5.68
C LEU A 62 3.57 4.35 4.69
N CYS A 63 3.69 5.65 4.43
CA CYS A 63 4.73 6.19 3.56
C CYS A 63 6.14 5.75 3.99
N ARG A 64 6.39 5.68 5.30
CA ARG A 64 7.70 5.27 5.84
C ARG A 64 7.89 3.76 5.87
N LEU A 65 6.83 2.99 6.11
CA LEU A 65 6.85 1.52 5.96
C LEU A 65 7.22 1.13 4.52
N PHE A 66 6.58 1.73 3.52
CA PHE A 66 6.88 1.45 2.10
C PHE A 66 8.26 1.91 1.63
N ARG A 67 8.93 2.79 2.39
CA ARG A 67 10.33 3.18 2.15
C ARG A 67 11.33 2.30 2.90
N GLY A 68 10.87 1.38 3.74
CA GLY A 68 11.73 0.59 4.61
C GLY A 68 12.39 1.41 5.72
N GLU A 69 11.88 2.61 6.02
CA GLU A 69 12.44 3.50 7.04
C GLU A 69 12.00 3.12 8.46
N LEU A 70 10.90 2.37 8.58
CA LEU A 70 10.34 1.90 9.86
C LEU A 70 10.01 0.41 9.77
N SER A 71 10.14 -0.29 10.90
CA SER A 71 9.70 -1.69 11.01
C SER A 71 8.17 -1.79 10.94
N PRO A 72 7.61 -2.79 10.24
CA PRO A 72 6.16 -3.02 10.20
C PRO A 72 5.60 -3.62 11.50
N LEU A 73 6.44 -4.19 12.36
CA LEU A 73 5.99 -4.96 13.54
C LEU A 73 5.15 -4.13 14.52
N PRO A 74 5.53 -2.89 14.91
CA PRO A 74 4.71 -2.12 15.83
C PRO A 74 3.37 -1.67 15.20
N ALA A 75 3.33 -1.49 13.87
CA ALA A 75 2.08 -1.20 13.17
C ALA A 75 1.17 -2.44 13.14
N ILE A 76 1.72 -3.65 12.99
CA ILE A 76 0.97 -4.91 13.13
C ILE A 76 0.44 -5.05 14.56
N GLU A 77 1.27 -4.82 15.56
CA GLU A 77 0.89 -4.93 16.97
C GLU A 77 -0.24 -3.96 17.32
N MET A 78 -0.08 -2.69 16.96
CA MET A 78 -1.08 -1.66 17.23
C MET A 78 -2.37 -1.91 16.44
N GLY A 79 -2.26 -2.26 15.16
CA GLY A 79 -3.41 -2.57 14.31
C GLY A 79 -4.19 -3.80 14.79
N SER A 80 -3.50 -4.80 15.35
CA SER A 80 -4.13 -6.00 15.92
C SER A 80 -4.93 -5.69 17.19
N LYS A 81 -4.57 -4.65 17.95
CA LYS A 81 -5.30 -4.20 19.14
C LYS A 81 -6.56 -3.40 18.76
N GLU A 82 -6.50 -2.64 17.66
CA GLU A 82 -7.56 -1.72 17.21
C GLU A 82 -7.97 -1.96 15.74
N PRO A 83 -8.40 -3.18 15.36
CA PRO A 83 -8.61 -3.55 13.96
C PRO A 83 -9.68 -2.69 13.27
N SER A 84 -10.75 -2.32 13.96
CA SER A 84 -11.83 -1.48 13.40
C SER A 84 -11.38 -0.08 12.98
N ARG A 85 -10.28 0.43 13.55
CA ARG A 85 -9.76 1.79 13.30
C ARG A 85 -8.51 1.79 12.43
N LEU A 86 -7.76 0.68 12.45
CA LEU A 86 -6.43 0.54 11.87
C LEU A 86 -6.34 -0.55 10.80
N GLU A 87 -7.45 -1.12 10.33
CA GLU A 87 -7.47 -2.15 9.27
C GLU A 87 -6.58 -1.80 8.07
N HIS A 88 -6.65 -0.53 7.63
CA HIS A 88 -5.84 -0.05 6.50
C HIS A 88 -4.34 -0.07 6.83
N LEU A 89 -3.95 0.43 8.00
CA LEU A 89 -2.55 0.37 8.47
C LEU A 89 -2.08 -1.08 8.65
N LEU A 90 -2.91 -1.92 9.27
CA LEU A 90 -2.63 -3.31 9.60
C LEU A 90 -2.38 -4.15 8.36
N SER A 91 -3.31 -4.12 7.40
CA SER A 91 -3.20 -4.87 6.14
C SER A 91 -1.95 -4.49 5.34
N HIS A 92 -1.58 -3.20 5.32
CA HIS A 92 -0.36 -2.75 4.64
C HIS A 92 0.91 -3.09 5.43
N ALA A 93 0.86 -3.09 6.77
CA ALA A 93 1.98 -3.51 7.60
C ALA A 93 2.27 -5.02 7.41
N TYR A 94 1.24 -5.86 7.36
CA TYR A 94 1.38 -7.26 6.98
C TYR A 94 1.95 -7.42 5.57
N TYR A 95 1.46 -6.65 4.60
CA TYR A 95 1.99 -6.66 3.25
C TYR A 95 3.49 -6.35 3.19
N VAL A 96 3.93 -5.27 3.86
CA VAL A 96 5.36 -4.90 3.91
C VAL A 96 6.17 -5.98 4.61
N HIS A 97 5.67 -6.55 5.70
CA HIS A 97 6.35 -7.64 6.41
C HIS A 97 6.47 -8.90 5.56
N MET A 98 5.39 -9.32 4.90
CA MET A 98 5.36 -10.48 4.00
C MET A 98 6.34 -10.32 2.84
N VAL A 99 6.38 -9.15 2.19
CA VAL A 99 7.34 -8.85 1.11
C VAL A 99 8.78 -8.97 1.60
N ALA A 100 9.08 -8.53 2.83
CA ALA A 100 10.42 -8.69 3.40
C ALA A 100 10.78 -10.15 3.72
N LEU A 101 9.78 -10.98 4.03
CA LEU A 101 9.94 -12.41 4.33
C LEU A 101 9.95 -13.31 3.09
N ASP A 102 9.62 -12.78 1.90
CA ASP A 102 9.49 -13.54 0.66
C ASP A 102 10.67 -14.49 0.39
N PRO A 103 11.95 -14.12 0.53
CA PRO A 103 13.06 -15.05 0.29
C PRO A 103 13.03 -16.31 1.18
N LEU A 104 12.53 -16.18 2.41
CA LEU A 104 12.39 -17.28 3.36
C LEU A 104 11.15 -18.12 3.04
N LEU A 105 10.03 -17.45 2.72
CA LEU A 105 8.76 -18.07 2.35
C LEU A 105 8.90 -18.90 1.07
N SER A 106 9.55 -18.34 0.04
CA SER A 106 9.79 -19.02 -1.23
C SER A 106 10.69 -20.25 -1.08
N ALA A 107 11.57 -20.25 -0.07
CA ALA A 107 12.43 -21.38 0.26
C ALA A 107 11.75 -22.44 1.15
N GLY A 108 10.46 -22.26 1.47
CA GLY A 108 9.70 -23.16 2.33
C GLY A 108 10.17 -23.17 3.79
N GLN A 109 10.89 -22.14 4.23
CA GLN A 109 11.43 -22.08 5.59
C GLN A 109 10.33 -21.68 6.58
N SER A 110 10.34 -22.33 7.75
CA SER A 110 9.42 -21.96 8.83
C SER A 110 9.81 -20.62 9.44
N ILE A 111 8.91 -19.64 9.37
CA ILE A 111 9.06 -18.32 10.00
C ILE A 111 8.90 -18.42 11.53
N GLN A 112 8.19 -19.43 12.03
CA GLN A 112 7.72 -19.50 13.41
C GLN A 112 8.82 -19.54 14.47
N ALA A 113 9.97 -20.17 14.18
CA ALA A 113 11.01 -20.38 15.20
C ALA A 113 11.72 -19.08 15.64
N LYS A 114 11.60 -17.98 14.87
CA LYS A 114 12.26 -16.69 15.15
C LYS A 114 11.33 -15.49 14.92
N SER A 115 10.04 -15.72 14.72
CA SER A 115 9.09 -14.64 14.42
C SER A 115 8.75 -13.86 15.70
N PRO A 116 8.84 -12.53 15.68
CA PRO A 116 8.31 -11.69 16.74
C PRO A 116 6.76 -11.60 16.71
N LEU A 117 6.12 -12.20 15.71
CA LEU A 117 4.67 -12.24 15.55
C LEU A 117 4.05 -13.42 16.29
N SER A 118 2.82 -13.24 16.77
CA SER A 118 2.00 -14.32 17.34
C SER A 118 1.62 -15.37 16.28
N GLY A 119 1.12 -16.54 16.73
CA GLY A 119 0.67 -17.59 15.81
C GLY A 119 -0.40 -17.12 14.81
N ILE A 120 -1.37 -16.34 15.29
CA ILE A 120 -2.45 -15.77 14.46
C ILE A 120 -1.89 -14.74 13.49
N GLN A 121 -0.99 -13.87 13.93
CA GLN A 121 -0.35 -12.88 13.06
C GLN A 121 0.48 -13.54 11.95
N ASN A 122 1.21 -14.62 12.26
CA ASN A 122 1.91 -15.42 11.25
C ASN A 122 0.93 -16.08 10.26
N LEU A 123 -0.25 -16.55 10.73
CA LEU A 123 -1.28 -17.10 9.85
C LEU A 123 -1.73 -16.07 8.81
N HIS A 124 -2.04 -14.84 9.23
CA HIS A 124 -2.39 -13.75 8.31
C HIS A 124 -1.30 -13.52 7.25
N VAL A 125 -0.02 -13.52 7.63
CA VAL A 125 1.11 -13.41 6.69
C VAL A 125 1.10 -14.53 5.65
N PHE A 126 0.86 -15.78 6.06
CA PHE A 126 0.76 -16.92 5.14
C PHE A 126 -0.46 -16.80 4.21
N CYS A 127 -1.64 -16.44 4.73
CA CYS A 127 -2.83 -16.19 3.91
C CYS A 127 -2.54 -15.15 2.83
N GLY A 128 -1.93 -14.02 3.23
CA GLY A 128 -1.48 -12.97 2.32
C GLY A 128 -0.54 -13.49 1.24
N TYR A 129 0.47 -14.27 1.64
CA TYR A 129 1.46 -14.82 0.71
C TYR A 129 0.83 -15.70 -0.35
N TYR A 130 -0.01 -16.67 0.03
CA TYR A 130 -0.67 -17.57 -0.92
C TYR A 130 -1.69 -16.85 -1.80
N SER A 131 -2.49 -15.97 -1.20
CA SER A 131 -3.52 -15.20 -1.89
C SER A 131 -2.90 -14.28 -2.96
N LEU A 132 -1.86 -13.52 -2.59
CA LEU A 132 -1.17 -12.62 -3.51
C LEU A 132 -0.33 -13.35 -4.56
N SER A 133 0.32 -14.46 -4.21
CA SER A 133 1.05 -15.29 -5.19
C SER A 133 0.11 -15.79 -6.30
N THR A 134 -1.05 -16.32 -5.92
CA THR A 134 -2.08 -16.79 -6.85
C THR A 134 -2.61 -15.64 -7.72
N PHE A 135 -2.88 -14.50 -7.08
CA PHE A 135 -3.36 -13.31 -7.76
C PHE A 135 -2.35 -12.76 -8.79
N ILE A 136 -1.06 -12.74 -8.45
CA ILE A 136 0.04 -12.33 -9.34
C ILE A 136 0.14 -13.26 -10.54
N ALA A 137 0.07 -14.58 -10.34
CA ALA A 137 0.08 -15.55 -11.43
C ALA A 137 -1.04 -15.27 -12.45
N LYS A 138 -2.27 -15.03 -11.96
CA LYS A 138 -3.41 -14.67 -12.81
C LYS A 138 -3.21 -13.36 -13.58
N ILE A 139 -2.67 -12.34 -12.91
CA ILE A 139 -2.42 -11.02 -13.52
C ILE A 139 -1.31 -11.06 -14.56
N ARG A 140 -0.31 -11.93 -14.39
CA ARG A 140 0.75 -12.13 -15.40
C ARG A 140 0.16 -12.58 -16.73
N GLU A 141 -0.80 -13.48 -16.69
CA GLU A 141 -1.47 -14.02 -17.89
C GLU A 141 -2.52 -13.06 -18.46
N CYS A 142 -3.21 -12.33 -17.59
CA CYS A 142 -4.34 -11.47 -17.96
C CYS A 142 -4.04 -9.98 -17.68
N PRO A 143 -3.60 -9.19 -18.68
CA PRO A 143 -3.44 -7.75 -18.50
C PRO A 143 -4.76 -7.07 -18.11
N PRO A 144 -4.70 -5.95 -17.37
CA PRO A 144 -5.89 -5.19 -17.03
C PRO A 144 -6.57 -4.65 -18.30
N PRO A 145 -7.88 -4.86 -18.47
CA PRO A 145 -8.60 -4.37 -19.65
C PRO A 145 -8.66 -2.84 -19.63
N PHE A 146 -8.74 -2.23 -20.82
CA PHE A 146 -8.82 -0.79 -20.97
C PHE A 146 -9.87 -0.39 -22.00
N ARG A 147 -10.39 0.82 -21.89
CA ARG A 147 -11.43 1.32 -22.79
C ARG A 147 -10.83 1.81 -24.10
N ARG A 148 -11.53 1.57 -25.21
CA ARG A 148 -11.24 2.17 -26.53
C ARG A 148 -11.20 3.69 -26.41
N GLY A 149 -10.13 4.28 -26.94
CA GLY A 149 -10.01 5.73 -27.10
C GLY A 149 -10.94 6.27 -28.18
N LYS A 150 -11.40 7.50 -28.03
CA LYS A 150 -12.19 8.23 -29.03
C LYS A 150 -11.38 8.33 -30.31
N GLY A 151 -11.97 7.89 -31.43
CA GLY A 151 -11.33 7.93 -32.75
C GLY A 151 -10.37 6.77 -33.06
N CYS A 152 -10.09 5.85 -32.12
CA CYS A 152 -9.32 4.65 -32.44
C CYS A 152 -10.13 3.77 -33.39
N THR A 153 -9.63 3.41 -34.57
CA THR A 153 -10.33 2.52 -35.53
C THR A 153 -9.97 1.04 -35.34
N SER A 154 -8.76 0.75 -34.88
CA SER A 154 -8.22 -0.62 -34.70
C SER A 154 -7.97 -0.97 -33.24
N HIS A 155 -9.02 -1.00 -32.42
CA HIS A 155 -8.88 -1.25 -30.98
C HIS A 155 -8.36 -2.65 -30.65
N VAL A 156 -8.79 -3.66 -31.42
CA VAL A 156 -8.34 -5.05 -31.27
C VAL A 156 -6.82 -5.16 -31.42
N ASP A 157 -6.23 -4.38 -32.33
CA ASP A 157 -4.77 -4.38 -32.52
C ASP A 157 -4.06 -3.68 -31.36
N CYS A 158 -4.64 -2.59 -30.82
CA CYS A 158 -4.15 -1.98 -29.58
C CYS A 158 -4.16 -2.98 -28.41
N GLU A 159 -5.20 -3.82 -28.29
CA GLU A 159 -5.28 -4.85 -27.25
C GLU A 159 -4.22 -5.94 -27.43
N LYS A 160 -3.93 -6.37 -28.67
CA LYS A 160 -2.86 -7.33 -28.97
C LYS A 160 -1.50 -6.76 -28.60
N VAL A 161 -1.22 -5.52 -29.01
CA VAL A 161 0.04 -4.83 -28.68
C VAL A 161 0.17 -4.67 -27.17
N TRP A 162 -0.91 -4.29 -26.49
CA TRP A 162 -0.94 -4.19 -25.03
C TRP A 162 -0.64 -5.52 -24.35
N LYS A 163 -1.26 -6.62 -24.81
CA LYS A 163 -1.00 -7.98 -24.28
C LYS A 163 0.46 -8.39 -24.46
N ALA A 164 1.05 -8.13 -25.62
CA ALA A 164 2.45 -8.45 -25.89
C ALA A 164 3.39 -7.62 -24.99
N GLY A 165 3.17 -6.30 -24.93
CA GLY A 165 3.96 -5.41 -24.06
C GLY A 165 3.81 -5.75 -22.58
N TRP A 166 2.62 -6.11 -22.13
CA TRP A 166 2.35 -6.56 -20.77
C TRP A 166 3.14 -7.79 -20.38
N ALA A 167 3.12 -8.84 -21.21
CA ALA A 167 3.87 -10.07 -20.95
C ALA A 167 5.38 -9.79 -20.78
N ILE A 168 5.94 -8.96 -21.66
CA ILE A 168 7.35 -8.53 -21.59
C ILE A 168 7.62 -7.72 -20.32
N ALA A 169 6.76 -6.75 -19.98
CA ALA A 169 6.94 -5.90 -18.81
C ALA A 169 6.80 -6.68 -17.50
N MET A 170 5.84 -7.59 -17.41
CA MET A 170 5.67 -8.46 -16.24
C MET A 170 6.86 -9.40 -16.05
N SER A 171 7.38 -9.99 -17.13
CA SER A 171 8.59 -10.83 -17.09
C SER A 171 9.85 -10.05 -16.74
N ASN A 172 9.98 -8.79 -17.16
CA ASN A 172 11.13 -7.96 -16.80
C ASN A 172 11.02 -7.36 -15.37
N SER A 173 9.84 -7.41 -14.75
CA SER A 173 9.60 -6.87 -13.41
C SER A 173 10.12 -7.75 -12.26
N ILE A 174 10.85 -8.83 -12.57
CA ILE A 174 11.36 -9.86 -11.62
C ILE A 174 12.30 -9.28 -10.55
N VAL A 175 12.89 -8.09 -10.76
CA VAL A 175 13.74 -7.47 -9.73
C VAL A 175 12.93 -7.19 -8.46
N GLY A 176 13.27 -7.91 -7.38
CA GLY A 176 12.65 -7.82 -6.06
C GLY A 176 11.80 -9.04 -5.70
N SER A 177 10.98 -8.90 -4.66
CA SER A 177 10.10 -9.97 -4.18
C SER A 177 9.08 -10.40 -5.24
N GLU A 178 8.80 -11.70 -5.35
CA GLU A 178 7.77 -12.26 -6.23
C GLU A 178 6.36 -11.82 -5.81
N VAL A 179 6.14 -11.64 -4.51
CA VAL A 179 4.85 -11.22 -3.92
C VAL A 179 4.66 -9.70 -3.82
N ASP A 180 5.64 -8.89 -4.22
CA ASP A 180 5.54 -7.41 -4.29
C ASP A 180 4.69 -6.94 -5.50
N ILE A 181 3.39 -7.25 -5.51
CA ILE A 181 2.49 -6.83 -6.60
C ILE A 181 2.39 -5.30 -6.73
N LEU A 182 2.36 -4.54 -5.63
CA LEU A 182 2.21 -3.08 -5.67
C LEU A 182 3.44 -2.40 -6.29
N GLY A 183 4.65 -2.85 -5.95
CA GLY A 183 5.88 -2.41 -6.57
C GLY A 183 6.00 -2.88 -8.01
N ARG A 184 5.62 -4.13 -8.33
CA ARG A 184 5.61 -4.66 -9.71
C ARG A 184 4.72 -3.85 -10.64
N LEU A 185 3.46 -3.61 -10.28
CA LEU A 185 2.54 -2.81 -11.08
C LEU A 185 3.08 -1.39 -11.30
N ARG A 186 3.71 -0.79 -10.28
CA ARG A 186 4.37 0.52 -10.43
C ARG A 186 5.53 0.47 -11.44
N ARG A 187 6.38 -0.55 -11.37
CA ARG A 187 7.50 -0.74 -12.32
C ARG A 187 7.00 -0.96 -13.74
N VAL A 188 5.96 -1.78 -13.92
CA VAL A 188 5.34 -2.04 -15.22
C VAL A 188 4.80 -0.77 -15.85
N VAL A 189 4.08 0.07 -15.10
CA VAL A 189 3.61 1.39 -15.60
C VAL A 189 4.79 2.27 -16.04
N LEU A 190 5.86 2.32 -15.25
CA LEU A 190 7.05 3.12 -15.61
C LEU A 190 7.76 2.57 -16.84
N GLN A 191 7.87 1.26 -16.98
CA GLN A 191 8.50 0.59 -18.11
C GLN A 191 7.69 0.83 -19.40
N LEU A 192 6.40 0.52 -19.39
CA LEU A 192 5.51 0.70 -20.55
C LEU A 192 5.33 2.18 -20.90
N GLY A 193 5.38 3.07 -19.91
CA GLY A 193 5.35 4.52 -20.13
C GLY A 193 6.60 5.06 -20.83
N ARG A 194 7.75 4.39 -20.68
CA ARG A 194 9.04 4.76 -21.29
C ARG A 194 9.34 4.01 -22.59
N ASP A 195 8.55 2.98 -22.91
CA ASP A 195 8.68 2.21 -24.14
C ASP A 195 8.42 3.12 -25.36
N GLN A 196 9.41 3.25 -26.25
CA GLN A 196 9.35 4.09 -27.43
C GLN A 196 8.56 3.44 -28.58
N LEU A 197 8.38 2.11 -28.55
CA LEU A 197 7.62 1.38 -29.57
C LEU A 197 6.12 1.43 -29.29
N LEU A 198 5.73 1.51 -28.02
CA LEU A 198 4.33 1.51 -27.62
C LEU A 198 3.51 2.68 -28.21
N PRO A 199 4.00 3.94 -28.27
CA PRO A 199 3.32 5.03 -28.95
C PRO A 199 3.19 4.86 -30.46
N LEU A 200 4.07 4.08 -31.10
CA LEU A 200 4.02 3.80 -32.54
C LEU A 200 3.01 2.70 -32.87
N ALA A 201 2.85 1.73 -31.96
CA ALA A 201 2.02 0.55 -32.14
C ALA A 201 0.61 0.67 -31.55
N MET A 202 0.36 1.67 -30.68
CA MET A 202 -0.95 1.90 -30.07
C MET A 202 -1.46 3.32 -30.32
N PHE A 203 -2.77 3.43 -30.54
CA PHE A 203 -3.44 4.72 -30.56
C PHE A 203 -3.24 5.47 -29.23
N HIS A 204 -2.97 6.77 -29.30
CA HIS A 204 -2.56 7.58 -28.14
C HIS A 204 -3.51 7.46 -26.94
N GLU A 205 -4.82 7.63 -27.14
CA GLU A 205 -5.79 7.53 -26.04
C GLU A 205 -5.94 6.10 -25.51
N CYS A 206 -5.83 5.08 -26.37
CA CYS A 206 -5.84 3.68 -25.95
C CYS A 206 -4.67 3.39 -25.00
N ARG A 207 -3.49 3.93 -25.30
CA ARG A 207 -2.30 3.82 -24.45
C ARG A 207 -2.49 4.51 -23.09
N ILE A 208 -3.05 5.71 -23.08
CA ILE A 208 -3.37 6.42 -21.82
C ILE A 208 -4.35 5.59 -20.98
N ASN A 209 -5.42 5.10 -21.60
CA ASN A 209 -6.41 4.28 -20.92
C ASN A 209 -5.81 2.96 -20.38
N ALA A 210 -4.89 2.34 -21.12
CA ALA A 210 -4.19 1.13 -20.71
C ALA A 210 -3.27 1.36 -19.50
N LEU A 211 -2.43 2.41 -19.53
CA LEU A 211 -1.61 2.77 -18.36
C LEU A 211 -2.48 3.17 -17.15
N GLY A 212 -3.60 3.84 -17.42
CA GLY A 212 -4.61 4.18 -16.42
C GLY A 212 -5.26 2.96 -15.78
N SER A 213 -5.52 1.89 -16.53
CA SER A 213 -6.12 0.67 -16.00
C SER A 213 -5.18 -0.07 -15.04
N VAL A 214 -3.87 -0.08 -15.31
CA VAL A 214 -2.86 -0.62 -14.39
C VAL A 214 -2.76 0.21 -13.10
N THR A 215 -2.78 1.53 -13.23
CA THR A 215 -2.78 2.44 -12.08
C THR A 215 -4.02 2.22 -11.20
N LYS A 216 -5.18 2.06 -11.85
CA LYS A 216 -6.43 1.73 -11.16
C LYS A 216 -6.36 0.37 -10.47
N LEU A 217 -5.86 -0.66 -11.14
CA LEU A 217 -5.67 -1.97 -10.55
C LEU A 217 -4.77 -1.91 -9.31
N ARG A 218 -3.63 -1.23 -9.38
CA ARG A 218 -2.72 -1.05 -8.23
C ARG A 218 -3.44 -0.37 -7.04
N ALA A 219 -4.23 0.67 -7.30
CA ALA A 219 -5.01 1.33 -6.26
C ALA A 219 -6.10 0.41 -5.67
N THR A 220 -6.76 -0.41 -6.50
CA THR A 220 -7.73 -1.40 -6.05
C THR A 220 -7.08 -2.46 -5.15
N VAL A 221 -5.95 -3.03 -5.56
CA VAL A 221 -5.21 -4.04 -4.77
C VAL A 221 -4.78 -3.45 -3.43
N SER A 222 -4.22 -2.24 -3.42
CA SER A 222 -3.83 -1.54 -2.18
C SER A 222 -5.03 -1.35 -1.25
N LYS A 223 -6.20 -0.98 -1.77
CA LYS A 223 -7.42 -0.82 -0.95
C LYS A 223 -7.99 -2.13 -0.43
N GLN A 224 -7.72 -3.25 -1.10
CA GLN A 224 -8.28 -4.57 -0.82
C GLN A 224 -7.26 -5.50 -0.16
N LEU A 225 -6.14 -4.98 0.35
CA LEU A 225 -5.12 -5.80 0.97
C LEU A 225 -5.67 -6.61 2.15
N ASN A 226 -6.55 -6.02 2.97
CA ASN A 226 -7.23 -6.70 4.08
C ASN A 226 -7.80 -8.07 3.69
N HIS A 227 -8.48 -8.16 2.53
CA HIS A 227 -9.05 -9.42 2.04
C HIS A 227 -8.01 -10.49 1.69
N HIS A 228 -6.78 -10.09 1.36
CA HIS A 228 -5.71 -11.06 1.11
C HIS A 228 -5.13 -11.64 2.40
N PHE A 229 -5.22 -10.90 3.51
CA PHE A 229 -4.67 -11.29 4.81
C PHE A 229 -5.71 -11.88 5.76
N ASP A 230 -6.95 -12.11 5.32
CA ASP A 230 -8.08 -12.57 6.16
C ASP A 230 -8.29 -11.67 7.40
N LEU A 231 -8.33 -10.36 7.19
CA LEU A 231 -8.58 -9.34 8.22
C LEU A 231 -10.01 -8.81 8.17
#